data_AF-A0A8T6IP91-F1
#
_entry.id   AF-A0A8T6IP91-F1
#
_cell.length_a   1.000
_cell.length_b   1.000
_cell.length_c   1.000
_cell.angle_alpha   90.00
_cell.angle_beta   90.00
_cell.angle_gamma   90.00
#
_symmetry.space_group_name_H-M   'P 1'
#
loop_
_entity.id
_entity.type
_entity.pdbx_description
1 polymer ?
#
loop_
_entity_poly.entity_id
_entity_poly.type
_entity_poly.pdbx_seq_one_letter_code
_entity_poly.pdbx_strand_id
1 'polypeptide(L)' 'MDLSVAAQLRALRDYARNNGYSVAHEYVDEAESGRVADRPQFREMIDEGSRPKAPFQVILVWKFSRFTRKREHAVAFKA' A
#
# COMPACT_ATOMS: atom_id res chain seq x y z
N MET A 1 -13.82 -8.97 11.34
CA MET A 1 -13.03 -9.93 10.55
C MET A 1 -12.30 -9.17 9.47
N ASP A 2 -10.97 -9.21 9.46
CA ASP A 2 -10.22 -8.72 8.31
C ASP A 2 -10.34 -9.75 7.17
N LEU A 3 -10.47 -9.28 5.93
CA LEU A 3 -10.41 -10.14 4.74
C LEU A 3 -9.03 -10.82 4.67
N SER A 4 -8.95 -12.00 4.05
CA SER A 4 -7.66 -12.59 3.70
C SER A 4 -6.88 -11.63 2.78
N VAL A 5 -5.55 -11.70 2.80
CA VAL A 5 -4.69 -10.85 1.94
C VAL A 5 -5.11 -10.94 0.48
N ALA A 6 -5.40 -12.15 -0.02
CA ALA A 6 -5.89 -12.35 -1.37
C ALA A 6 -7.22 -11.64 -1.67
N ALA A 7 -8.14 -11.61 -0.71
CA ALA A 7 -9.41 -10.91 -0.86
C ALA A 7 -9.22 -9.38 -0.82
N GLN A 8 -8.28 -8.88 0.00
CA GLN A 8 -7.91 -7.45 0.01
C GLN A 8 -7.32 -7.02 -1.33
N LEU A 9 -6.37 -7.80 -1.88
CA LEU A 9 -5.75 -7.51 -3.17
C LEU A 9 -6.77 -7.50 -4.31
N ARG A 10 -7.70 -8.46 -4.34
CA ARG A 10 -8.79 -8.46 -5.33
C ARG A 10 -9.63 -7.18 -5.25
N ALA A 11 -10.06 -6.80 -4.05
CA ALA A 11 -10.85 -5.58 -3.87
C ALA A 11 -10.10 -4.32 -4.31
N LEU A 12 -8.80 -4.22 -4.03
CA LEU A 12 -7.96 -3.10 -4.47
C LEU A 12 -7.80 -3.06 -5.99
N ARG A 13 -7.59 -4.22 -6.64
CA ARG A 13 -7.51 -4.34 -8.10
C ARG A 13 -8.82 -3.96 -8.78
N ASP A 14 -9.95 -4.41 -8.22
CA ASP A 14 -11.28 -4.08 -8.75
C ASP A 14 -11.56 -2.58 -8.61
N TYR A 15 -11.23 -1.99 -7.46
CA TYR A 15 -11.31 -0.54 -7.27
C TYR A 15 -10.43 0.21 -8.27
N ALA A 16 -9.17 -0.19 -8.44
CA ALA A 16 -8.26 0.44 -9.40
C ALA A 16 -8.85 0.42 -10.81
N ARG A 17 -9.28 -0.77 -11.28
CA ARG A 17 -9.87 -0.97 -12.61
C ARG A 17 -11.13 -0.13 -12.82
N ASN A 18 -12.05 -0.15 -11.86
CA ASN A 18 -13.33 0.56 -11.96
C ASN A 18 -13.15 2.09 -11.98
N ASN A 19 -12.02 2.60 -11.47
CA ASN A 19 -11.70 4.03 -11.45
C ASN A 19 -10.66 4.41 -12.52
N GLY A 20 -10.36 3.52 -13.47
CA GLY A 20 -9.43 3.81 -14.58
C GLY A 20 -7.95 3.86 -14.18
N TYR A 21 -7.59 3.34 -13.01
CA TYR A 21 -6.19 3.20 -12.60
C TYR A 21 -5.60 1.89 -13.13
N SER A 22 -4.32 1.93 -13.49
CA SER A 22 -3.51 0.74 -13.76
C SER A 22 -2.65 0.41 -12.54
N VAL A 23 -2.58 -0.87 -12.19
CA VAL A 23 -1.77 -1.34 -11.06
C VAL A 23 -0.33 -1.51 -11.54
N ALA A 24 0.58 -0.66 -11.05
CA ALA A 24 2.01 -0.72 -11.38
C ALA A 24 2.75 -1.79 -10.57
N HIS A 25 2.44 -1.89 -9.27
CA HIS A 25 3.08 -2.83 -8.35
C HIS A 25 2.16 -3.13 -7.16
N GLU A 26 2.38 -4.27 -6.50
CA GLU A 26 1.63 -4.69 -5.32
C GLU A 26 2.59 -5.05 -4.17
N TYR A 27 2.61 -4.21 -3.15
CA TYR A 27 3.48 -4.39 -1.99
C TYR A 27 2.72 -5.12 -0.87
N VAL A 28 3.16 -6.33 -0.53
CA VAL A 28 2.46 -7.22 0.40
C VAL A 28 3.40 -7.68 1.52
N ASP A 29 3.17 -7.20 2.74
CA ASP A 29 3.84 -7.74 3.93
C ASP A 29 2.96 -8.84 4.55
N GLU A 30 3.51 -10.04 4.76
CA GLU A 30 2.81 -11.09 5.53
C GLU A 30 2.71 -10.65 6.99
N ALA A 31 1.49 -10.65 7.53
CA ALA A 31 1.24 -10.29 8.91
C ALA A 31 1.58 -11.47 9.83
N GLU A 32 2.86 -11.78 10.02
CA GLU A 32 3.26 -12.67 11.08
C GLU A 32 3.08 -11.98 12.44
N SER A 33 2.47 -12.72 13.36
CA SER A 33 1.93 -12.30 14.65
C SER A 33 2.78 -11.30 15.45
N GLY A 34 2.21 -10.13 15.75
CA GLY A 34 2.38 -9.40 17.02
C GLY A 34 3.76 -8.86 17.41
N ARG A 35 4.85 -9.27 16.77
CA ARG A 35 6.15 -8.61 16.84
C ARG A 35 6.22 -7.60 15.70
N VAL A 36 7.22 -6.73 15.75
CA VAL A 36 7.54 -5.83 14.64
C VAL A 36 7.86 -6.72 13.45
N ALA A 37 6.83 -7.15 12.72
CA ALA A 37 6.95 -7.86 11.47
C ALA A 37 7.70 -6.90 10.59
N ASP A 38 8.91 -7.29 10.21
CA ASP A 38 9.73 -6.46 9.35
C ASP A 38 8.90 -6.22 8.09
N ARG A 39 8.75 -4.95 7.69
CA ARG A 39 7.87 -4.55 6.59
C ARG A 39 8.72 -4.20 5.36
N PRO A 40 9.39 -5.18 4.72
CA PRO A 40 10.28 -4.92 3.61
C PRO A 40 9.52 -4.31 2.43
N GLN A 41 8.32 -4.79 2.13
CA GLN A 41 7.55 -4.33 0.98
C GLN A 41 7.02 -2.91 1.21
N PHE A 42 6.63 -2.58 2.45
CA PHE A 42 6.30 -1.20 2.79
C PHE A 42 7.50 -0.25 2.65
N ARG A 43 8.69 -0.66 3.10
CA ARG A 43 9.91 0.16 2.97
C ARG A 43 10.28 0.38 1.51
N GLU A 44 10.21 -0.67 0.71
CA GLU A 44 10.44 -0.63 -0.74
C GLU A 44 9.46 0.34 -1.42
N MET A 45 8.17 0.25 -1.12
CA MET A 45 7.16 1.18 -1.63
C MET A 45 7.48 2.66 -1.29
N ILE A 46 7.89 2.95 -0.05
CA ILE A 46 8.25 4.31 0.35
C ILE A 46 9.50 4.79 -0.38
N ASP A 47 10.53 3.94 -0.49
CA ASP A 47 11.75 4.27 -1.21
C ASP A 47 11.45 4.55 -2.69
N GLU A 48 10.73 3.66 -3.38
CA GLU A 48 10.37 3.85 -4.79
C GLU A 48 9.48 5.08 -5.02
N GLY A 49 8.52 5.32 -4.13
CA GLY A 49 7.64 6.49 -4.18
C GLY A 49 8.36 7.81 -3.89
N SER A 50 9.49 7.78 -3.19
CA SER A 50 10.29 8.97 -2.87
C SER A 50 11.26 9.38 -4.00
N ARG A 51 11.47 8.52 -5.00
CA ARG A 51 12.38 8.78 -6.11
C ARG A 51 11.77 9.82 -7.08
N PRO A 52 12.59 10.67 -7.72
CA PRO A 52 12.11 11.64 -8.71
C PRO A 52 11.38 11.02 -9.92
N LYS A 53 11.62 9.73 -10.17
CA LYS A 53 10.98 8.95 -11.24
C LYS A 53 10.23 7.76 -10.63
N ALA A 54 9.36 8.03 -9.65
CA ALA A 54 8.53 7.01 -9.04
C ALA A 54 7.70 6.27 -10.11
N PRO A 55 7.61 4.93 -10.06
CA PRO A 55 6.87 4.15 -11.05
C PRO A 55 5.34 4.26 -10.88
N PHE A 56 4.87 4.93 -9.83
CA PHE A 56 3.47 5.18 -9.54
C PHE A 56 3.25 6.60 -9.02
N GLN A 57 2.01 7.07 -9.12
CA GLN A 57 1.59 8.40 -8.65
C GLN A 57 0.62 8.33 -7.47
N VAL A 58 -0.01 7.17 -7.25
CA VAL A 58 -1.07 6.96 -6.26
C VAL A 58 -0.81 5.64 -5.54
N ILE A 59 -1.04 5.64 -4.23
CA ILE A 59 -0.99 4.45 -3.38
C ILE A 59 -2.41 4.10 -2.93
N LEU A 60 -2.85 2.88 -3.23
CA LEU A 60 -4.13 2.34 -2.76
C LEU A 60 -3.89 1.42 -1.56
N VAL A 61 -4.64 1.64 -0.47
CA VAL A 61 -4.52 0.87 0.76
C VAL A 61 -5.87 0.34 1.22
N TRP A 62 -5.90 -0.91 1.69
CA TRP A 62 -7.14 -1.52 2.20
C TRP A 62 -7.63 -0.85 3.49
N LYS A 63 -6.71 -0.57 4.43
CA LYS A 63 -6.99 0.14 5.68
C LYS A 63 -5.82 1.04 6.03
N PHE A 64 -6.11 2.26 6.46
CA PHE A 64 -5.08 3.24 6.80
C PHE A 64 -4.17 2.78 7.96
N SER A 65 -4.71 1.99 8.90
CA SER A 65 -3.94 1.37 9.99
C SER A 65 -2.85 0.41 9.51
N ARG A 66 -2.94 -0.06 8.26
CA ARG A 66 -1.92 -0.89 7.59
C ARG A 66 -0.91 -0.05 6.81
N PHE A 67 -1.18 1.23 6.56
CA PHE A 67 -0.22 2.14 5.93
C PHE A 67 0.69 2.75 6.99
N THR A 68 0.12 3.50 7.93
CA THR A 68 0.86 4.14 9.02
C THR A 68 0.00 4.23 10.27
N ARG A 69 0.61 4.12 11.44
CA ARG A 69 -0.03 4.49 12.72
C ARG A 69 0.14 5.98 13.05
N LYS A 70 1.05 6.68 12.36
CA LYS A 70 1.36 8.10 12.56
C LYS A 70 0.76 8.93 11.42
N ARG A 71 -0.01 9.97 11.76
CA ARG A 71 -0.69 10.88 10.79
C ARG A 71 0.26 11.58 9.80
N GLU A 72 1.55 11.66 10.11
CA GLU A 72 2.56 12.38 9.31
C GLU A 72 2.77 11.81 7.90
N HIS A 73 2.67 10.49 7.70
CA HIS A 73 2.83 9.89 6.36
C HIS A 73 1.56 9.96 5.50
N ALA A 74 0.40 10.32 6.08
CA ALA A 74 -0.90 10.32 5.40
C ALA A 74 -1.05 11.41 4.32
N VAL A 75 -0.26 12.48 4.45
CA VAL A 75 -0.49 13.74 3.74
C VAL A 75 0.43 13.90 2.51
N ALA A 76 1.45 13.04 2.36
CA ALA A 76 2.60 13.32 1.49
C ALA A 76 2.42 13.03 -0.02
N PHE A 77 1.31 12.45 -0.49
CA PHE A 77 1.16 12.04 -1.90
C PHE A 77 0.05 12.78 -2.66
N LYS A 78 -0.02 14.09 -2.47
CA LYS A 78 -0.59 15.01 -3.47
C LYS A 78 0.46 16.08 -3.75
N ALA A 79 1.18 15.93 -4.85
CA ALA A 79 1.84 17.05 -5.54
C ALA A 79 1.00 17.36 -6.78
#